data_AF-A0A8H7RRF3-F1
#
_entry.id   AF-A0A8H7RRF3-F1
#
_cell.length_a   1.000
_cell.length_b   1.000
_cell.length_c   1.000
_cell.angle_alpha   90.00
_cell.angle_beta   90.00
_cell.angle_gamma   90.00
#
_symmetry.space_group_name_H-M   'P 1'
#
loop_
_entity.id
_entity.type
_entity.pdbx_description
1 polymer ?
#
loop_
_entity_poly.entity_id
_entity_poly.type
_entity_poly.pdbx_seq_one_letter_code
_entity_poly.pdbx_strand_id
1 'polypeptide(L)'
;MGGPRLEIMKFGVYVFFPVGIMLYFGGPEFYDNYVKGIKFWPDINTTYRPPTTSEEVKEALEKMKSDREDRWRKAFQEKKNAKAAEAAAAAAATATTDSTRTE
;
A
#
# COMPACT_ATOMS: atom_id res chain seq x y z
N MET A 1 60.65 11.81 3.03
CA MET A 1 59.55 12.72 2.67
C MET A 1 59.70 13.07 1.20
N GLY A 2 58.75 12.68 0.35
CA GLY A 2 58.84 12.94 -1.09
C GLY A 2 58.78 14.44 -1.34
N GLY A 3 59.81 15.00 -1.99
CA GLY A 3 60.01 16.44 -2.14
C GLY A 3 58.90 17.17 -2.91
N PRO A 4 59.11 18.46 -3.24
CA PRO A 4 58.07 19.40 -3.69
C PRO A 4 57.15 18.91 -4.83
N ARG A 5 57.64 18.02 -5.69
CA ARG A 5 56.86 17.40 -6.79
C ARG A 5 55.68 16.56 -6.29
N LEU A 6 55.83 15.89 -5.15
CA LEU A 6 54.77 15.07 -4.56
C LEU A 6 53.67 15.93 -3.95
N GLU A 7 54.02 17.12 -3.45
CA GLU A 7 53.05 18.08 -2.93
C GLU A 7 52.19 18.64 -4.06
N ILE A 8 52.79 19.01 -5.20
CA ILE A 8 52.05 19.53 -6.36
C ILE A 8 51.03 18.53 -6.91
N MET A 9 51.39 17.24 -6.98
CA MET A 9 50.44 16.18 -7.37
C MET A 9 49.28 16.06 -6.39
N LYS A 10 49.55 16.10 -5.07
CA LYS A 10 48.50 16.06 -4.05
C LYS A 10 47.58 17.27 -4.15
N PHE A 11 48.13 18.47 -4.30
CA PHE A 11 47.34 19.69 -4.48
C PHE A 11 46.48 19.61 -5.74
N GLY A 12 47.02 19.11 -6.85
CA GLY A 12 46.25 18.85 -8.07
C GLY A 12 45.05 17.93 -7.80
N VAL A 13 45.29 16.78 -7.16
CA VAL A 13 44.19 15.86 -6.80
C VAL A 13 43.19 16.54 -5.87
N TYR A 14 43.63 17.22 -4.82
CA TYR A 14 42.72 17.86 -3.86
C TYR A 14 41.88 18.99 -4.46
N VAL A 15 42.34 19.65 -5.51
CA VAL A 15 41.57 20.71 -6.18
C VAL A 15 40.69 20.12 -7.29
N PHE A 16 41.26 19.32 -8.18
CA PHE A 16 40.52 18.81 -9.35
C PHE A 16 39.55 17.69 -9.01
N PHE A 17 39.80 16.88 -7.99
CA PHE A 17 38.90 15.81 -7.58
C PHE A 17 37.53 16.32 -7.12
N PRO A 18 37.43 17.24 -6.13
CA PRO A 18 36.13 17.76 -5.71
C PRO A 18 35.46 18.61 -6.80
N VAL A 19 36.23 19.37 -7.58
CA VAL A 19 35.68 20.17 -8.70
C VAL A 19 35.11 19.25 -9.79
N GLY A 20 35.81 18.18 -10.16
CA GLY A 20 35.34 17.20 -11.14
C GLY A 20 34.10 16.45 -10.69
N ILE A 21 34.06 16.01 -9.42
CA ILE A 21 32.88 15.39 -8.82
C ILE A 21 31.70 16.36 -8.83
N MET A 22 31.93 17.63 -8.47
CA MET A 22 30.87 18.64 -8.47
C MET A 22 30.35 18.93 -9.88
N LEU A 23 31.19 18.96 -10.91
CA LEU A 23 30.73 19.16 -12.29
C LEU A 23 29.95 17.94 -12.83
N TYR A 24 30.38 16.73 -12.46
CA TYR A 24 29.70 15.50 -12.90
C TYR A 24 28.34 15.32 -12.22
N PHE A 25 28.28 15.43 -10.90
CA PHE A 25 27.05 15.22 -10.12
C PHE A 25 26.18 16.48 -10.00
N GLY A 26 26.78 17.67 -10.07
CA GLY A 26 26.08 18.96 -9.96
C GLY A 26 25.58 19.51 -11.29
N GLY A 27 25.88 18.84 -12.41
CA GLY A 27 25.36 19.22 -13.72
C GLY A 27 23.85 19.00 -13.84
N PRO A 28 23.15 19.82 -14.65
CA PRO A 28 21.71 19.67 -14.87
C PRO A 28 21.34 18.30 -15.46
N GLU A 29 22.22 17.71 -16.29
CA GLU A 29 22.03 16.36 -16.83
C GLU A 29 21.94 15.27 -15.76
N PHE A 30 22.75 15.33 -14.69
CA PHE A 30 22.69 14.33 -13.62
C PHE A 30 21.36 14.43 -12.88
N TYR A 31 20.90 15.65 -12.59
CA TYR A 31 19.62 15.88 -11.96
C TYR A 31 18.44 15.38 -12.80
N ASP A 32 18.43 15.71 -14.10
CA ASP A 32 17.36 15.31 -15.01
C ASP A 32 17.30 13.78 -15.21
N ASN A 33 18.46 13.12 -15.31
CA ASN A 33 18.52 11.68 -15.57
C ASN A 33 18.26 10.82 -14.32
N TYR A 34 18.72 11.24 -13.14
CA TYR A 34 18.72 10.38 -11.95
C TYR A 34 17.79 10.84 -10.82
N VAL A 35 17.52 12.14 -10.70
CA VAL A 35 16.80 12.69 -9.53
C VAL A 35 15.34 13.03 -9.88
N LYS A 36 15.12 13.65 -11.03
CA LYS A 36 13.80 14.16 -11.44
C LYS A 36 12.74 13.07 -11.65
N GLY A 37 13.16 11.89 -12.09
CA GLY A 37 12.27 10.76 -12.35
C GLY A 37 11.84 9.98 -11.10
N ILE A 38 12.36 10.31 -9.92
CA ILE A 38 12.02 9.62 -8.68
C ILE A 38 10.61 10.07 -8.26
N LYS A 39 9.61 9.26 -8.63
CA LYS A 39 8.22 9.47 -8.27
C LYS A 39 7.99 9.02 -6.82
N PHE A 40 8.23 9.93 -5.88
CA PHE A 40 8.01 9.67 -4.45
C PHE A 40 6.53 9.45 -4.09
N TRP A 41 5.62 10.04 -4.86
CA TRP A 41 4.18 9.99 -4.59
C TRP A 41 3.43 9.22 -5.70
N PRO A 42 2.43 8.39 -5.36
CA PRO A 42 1.57 7.76 -6.34
C PRO A 42 0.98 8.81 -7.28
N ASP A 43 0.65 8.40 -8.51
CA ASP A 43 0.01 9.32 -9.45
C ASP A 43 -1.27 9.91 -8.84
N ILE A 44 -1.53 11.19 -9.06
CA ILE A 44 -2.78 11.82 -8.60
C ILE A 44 -3.98 11.09 -9.22
N ASN A 45 -3.84 10.56 -10.44
CA ASN A 45 -4.88 9.78 -11.11
C ASN A 45 -5.12 8.40 -10.50
N THR A 46 -4.12 7.80 -9.83
CA THR A 46 -4.30 6.50 -9.15
C THR A 46 -4.78 6.65 -7.72
N THR A 47 -4.75 7.87 -7.18
CA THR A 47 -5.08 8.14 -5.80
C THR A 47 -6.55 8.48 -5.67
N TYR A 48 -7.20 7.99 -4.62
CA TYR A 48 -8.57 8.38 -4.32
C TYR A 48 -8.65 9.91 -4.13
N ARG A 49 -9.44 10.57 -4.99
CA ARG A 49 -9.69 12.01 -4.88
C ARG A 49 -10.90 12.22 -3.96
N PRO A 50 -10.73 12.90 -2.81
CA PRO A 50 -11.86 13.21 -1.96
C PRO A 50 -12.85 14.13 -2.70
N PRO A 51 -14.17 13.93 -2.50
CA PRO A 51 -15.18 14.80 -3.09
C PRO A 51 -15.00 16.21 -2.55
N THR A 52 -15.02 17.20 -3.45
CA THR A 52 -14.75 18.61 -3.11
C THR A 52 -15.98 19.49 -3.26
N THR A 53 -16.95 19.07 -4.05
CA THR A 53 -18.22 19.78 -4.23
C THR A 53 -19.30 19.21 -3.32
N SER A 54 -20.30 20.02 -2.97
CA SER A 54 -21.40 19.60 -2.09
C SER A 54 -22.25 18.47 -2.68
N GLU A 55 -22.35 18.41 -4.01
CA GLU A 55 -23.06 17.35 -4.74
C GLU A 55 -22.29 16.03 -4.68
N GLU A 56 -20.98 16.03 -5.00
CA GLU A 56 -20.11 14.86 -4.89
C GLU A 56 -20.08 14.29 -3.46
N VAL A 57 -20.12 15.16 -2.44
CA VAL A 57 -20.17 14.73 -1.04
C VAL A 57 -21.46 13.96 -0.73
N LYS A 58 -22.60 14.41 -1.25
CA LYS A 58 -23.88 13.71 -1.04
C LYS A 58 -23.88 12.34 -1.70
N GLU A 59 -23.41 12.26 -2.94
CA GLU A 59 -23.30 11.00 -3.68
C GLU A 59 -22.37 10.01 -2.97
N ALA A 60 -21.20 10.47 -2.51
CA ALA A 60 -20.28 9.64 -1.74
C ALA A 60 -20.91 9.14 -0.43
N LEU A 61 -21.67 9.99 0.26
CA LEU A 61 -22.39 9.59 1.49
C LEU A 61 -23.48 8.55 1.22
N GLU A 62 -24.23 8.68 0.13
CA GLU A 62 -25.24 7.71 -0.28
C GLU A 62 -24.59 6.35 -0.59
N LYS A 63 -23.49 6.36 -1.34
CA LYS A 63 -22.69 5.15 -1.60
C LYS A 63 -22.16 4.50 -0.32
N MET A 64 -21.67 5.30 0.63
CA MET A 64 -21.19 4.78 1.92
C MET A 64 -22.32 4.15 2.74
N LYS A 65 -23.55 4.69 2.66
CA LYS A 65 -24.73 4.13 3.32
C LYS A 65 -25.14 2.80 2.68
N SER A 66 -25.21 2.72 1.35
CA SER A 66 -25.55 1.47 0.65
C SER A 66 -24.52 0.36 0.95
N ASP A 67 -23.23 0.70 0.88
CA ASP A 67 -22.15 -0.26 1.18
C ASP A 67 -22.24 -0.75 2.63
N ARG A 68 -22.63 0.13 3.56
CA ARG A 68 -22.87 -0.26 4.96
C ARG A 68 -24.02 -1.24 5.04
N GLU A 69 -25.18 -0.93 4.47
CA GLU A 69 -26.32 -1.83 4.53
C GLU A 69 -26.03 -3.20 3.94
N ASP A 70 -25.36 -3.26 2.79
CA ASP A 70 -25.01 -4.52 2.14
C ASP A 70 -24.06 -5.37 2.99
N ARG A 71 -23.07 -4.75 3.65
CA ARG A 71 -22.21 -5.46 4.63
C ARG A 71 -23.04 -6.06 5.77
N TRP A 72 -24.00 -5.32 6.30
CA TRP A 72 -24.85 -5.79 7.40
C TRP A 72 -25.79 -6.91 6.96
N ARG A 73 -26.37 -6.82 5.76
CA ARG A 73 -27.21 -7.88 5.16
C ARG A 73 -26.41 -9.16 4.97
N LYS A 74 -25.20 -9.09 4.39
CA LYS A 74 -24.31 -10.24 4.22
C LYS A 74 -23.96 -10.90 5.55
N ALA A 75 -23.54 -10.12 6.54
CA ALA A 75 -23.22 -10.63 7.88
C ALA A 75 -24.42 -11.30 8.56
N PHE A 76 -25.63 -10.78 8.37
CA PHE A 76 -26.84 -11.41 8.91
C PHE A 76 -27.18 -12.73 8.21
N GLN A 77 -27.04 -12.79 6.88
CA GLN A 77 -27.23 -14.02 6.11
C GLN A 77 -26.21 -15.09 6.50
N GLU A 78 -24.93 -14.72 6.63
CA GLU A 78 -23.88 -15.63 7.09
C GLU A 78 -24.18 -16.18 8.48
N LYS A 79 -24.61 -15.34 9.43
CA LYS A 79 -25.03 -15.80 10.77
C LYS A 79 -26.24 -16.74 10.71
N LYS A 80 -27.24 -16.44 9.86
CA LYS A 80 -28.41 -17.30 9.68
C LYS A 80 -28.01 -18.66 9.09
N ASN A 81 -27.14 -18.66 8.08
CA ASN A 81 -26.64 -19.86 7.43
C ASN A 81 -25.77 -20.70 8.39
N ALA A 82 -24.90 -20.05 9.17
CA ALA A 82 -24.11 -20.71 10.20
C ALA A 82 -24.99 -21.34 11.28
N LYS A 83 -26.02 -20.63 11.76
CA LYS A 83 -26.98 -21.16 12.74
C LYS A 83 -27.82 -22.31 12.17
N ALA A 84 -28.21 -22.24 10.90
CA ALA A 84 -28.93 -23.32 10.22
C ALA A 84 -28.05 -24.56 10.03
N ALA A 85 -26.77 -24.37 9.69
CA ALA A 85 -25.78 -25.45 9.59
C ALA A 85 -25.51 -26.09 10.97
N GLU A 86 -25.39 -25.29 12.03
CA GLU A 86 -25.24 -25.78 13.41
C GLU A 86 -26.49 -26.57 13.88
N ALA A 87 -27.69 -26.09 13.58
CA ALA A 87 -28.93 -26.80 13.89
C ALA A 87 -29.08 -28.12 13.10
N ALA A 88 -28.66 -28.14 11.83
CA ALA A 88 -28.64 -29.36 11.02
C ALA A 88 -27.59 -30.37 11.54
N ALA A 89 -26.41 -29.90 11.98
CA ALA A 89 -25.39 -30.73 12.59
C ALA A 89 -25.85 -31.30 13.95
N ALA A 90 -26.54 -30.49 14.77
CA ALA A 90 -27.12 -30.94 16.03
C ALA A 90 -28.23 -31.99 15.80
N ALA A 91 -29.09 -31.81 14.79
CA ALA A 91 -30.12 -32.77 14.43
C ALA A 91 -29.53 -34.11 13.92
N ALA A 92 -28.46 -34.05 13.11
CA ALA A 92 -27.74 -35.23 12.64
C ALA A 92 -27.03 -35.98 13.79
N ALA A 93 -26.48 -35.25 14.76
CA ALA A 93 -25.90 -35.84 15.96
C ALA A 93 -26.97 -36.56 16.80
N THR A 94 -28.15 -35.95 17.02
CA THR A 94 -29.24 -36.61 17.75
C THR A 94 -29.80 -37.85 17.05
N ALA A 95 -29.82 -37.88 15.71
CA ALA A 95 -30.25 -39.06 14.94
C ALA A 95 -29.24 -40.22 14.99
N THR A 96 -27.94 -39.90 15.16
CA THR A 96 -26.89 -40.92 15.27
C THR A 96 -26.87 -41.56 16.66
N THR A 97 -27.16 -40.79 17.72
CA THR A 97 -27.19 -41.31 19.10
C THR A 97 -28.40 -42.22 19.38
N ASP A 98 -29.53 -42.00 18.71
CA ASP A 98 -30.75 -42.80 18.90
C ASP A 98 -30.65 -44.19 18.24
N SER A 99 -29.92 -44.30 17.13
CA SER A 99 -29.65 -45.59 16.46
C SER A 99 -28.70 -46.52 17.24
N THR A 100 -27.92 -46.00 18.18
CA THR A 100 -26.95 -46.77 18.99
C THR A 100 -27.50 -47.23 20.34
N ARG A 101 -28.75 -46.88 20.68
CA ARG A 101 -29.37 -47.20 21.99
C ARG A 101 -30.34 -48.41 21.93
N THR A 102 -30.53 -49.01 20.75
CA THR A 102 -31.45 -50.15 20.53
C THR A 102 -30.76 -51.47 20.18
N GLU A 103 -29.50 -51.67 20.57
CA GLU A 103 -28.84 -52.99 20.61
C GLU A 103 -28.58 -53.46 22.04
#